data_AF-A0AAD4BZ37-F1
#
_entry.id   AF-A0AAD4BZ37-F1
#
_cell.length_a   1.000
_cell.length_b   1.000
_cell.length_c   1.000
_cell.angle_alpha   90.00
_cell.angle_beta   90.00
_cell.angle_gamma   90.00
#
_symmetry.space_group_name_H-M   'P 1'
#
loop_
_entity.id
_entity.type
_entity.pdbx_description
1 polymer ?
#
loop_
_entity_poly.entity_id
_entity_poly.type
_entity_poly.pdbx_seq_one_letter_code
_entity_poly.pdbx_strand_id
1 'polypeptide(L)'
;WIEANTDQLEILSAAMAIMHPDMYITGREALVQLGKWAAEEGETDMLNVLKIWPTVFSVGSIVANRASRLHWDLNGRPQWFN
;
A
#
# COMPACT_ATOMS: atom_id res chain seq x y z
N TRP A 1 -12.50 -6.99 -3.65
CA TRP A 1 -11.54 -7.81 -2.88
C TRP A 1 -11.10 -7.11 -1.61
N ILE A 2 -10.58 -5.87 -1.67
CA ILE A 2 -10.21 -5.09 -0.47
C ILE A 2 -11.38 -4.97 0.52
N GLU A 3 -12.55 -4.51 0.05
CA GLU A 3 -13.74 -4.38 0.89
C GLU A 3 -14.16 -5.69 1.57
N ALA A 4 -14.04 -6.82 0.86
CA ALA A 4 -14.38 -8.14 1.38
C ALA A 4 -13.39 -8.68 2.41
N ASN A 5 -12.21 -8.08 2.55
CA ASN A 5 -11.16 -8.51 3.48
C ASN A 5 -10.74 -7.39 4.46
N THR A 6 -11.56 -6.34 4.60
CA THR A 6 -11.24 -5.14 5.40
C THR A 6 -10.83 -5.51 6.82
N ASP A 7 -11.60 -6.35 7.51
CA ASP A 7 -11.32 -6.76 8.91
C ASP A 7 -9.96 -7.46 9.05
N GLN A 8 -9.63 -8.36 8.13
CA GLN A 8 -8.35 -9.08 8.15
C GLN A 8 -7.17 -8.14 7.88
N LEU A 9 -7.38 -7.19 6.97
CA LEU A 9 -6.41 -6.17 6.63
C LEU A 9 -6.19 -5.21 7.82
N GLU A 10 -7.25 -4.79 8.52
CA GLU A 10 -7.12 -3.99 9.74
C GLU A 10 -6.37 -4.72 10.85
N ILE A 11 -6.65 -6.01 11.07
CA ILE A 11 -5.90 -6.85 12.03
C ILE A 11 -4.43 -6.92 11.65
N LEU A 12 -4.11 -7.11 10.36
CA LEU A 12 -2.73 -7.14 9.88
C LEU A 12 -2.03 -5.78 10.09
N SER A 13 -2.75 -4.68 9.85
CA SER A 13 -2.27 -3.31 10.07
C SER A 13 -1.96 -3.06 11.55
N ALA A 14 -2.84 -3.49 12.45
CA ALA A 14 -2.63 -3.42 13.90
C ALA A 14 -1.45 -4.30 14.34
N ALA A 15 -1.36 -5.53 13.82
CA ALA A 15 -0.25 -6.44 14.11
C ALA A 15 1.10 -5.85 13.66
N MET A 16 1.15 -5.19 12.50
CA MET A 16 2.32 -4.44 12.02
C MET A 16 2.71 -3.30 12.95
N ALA A 17 1.73 -2.53 13.46
CA ALA A 17 1.99 -1.44 14.39
C ALA A 17 2.64 -1.92 15.71
N ILE A 18 2.35 -3.15 16.12
CA ILE A 18 2.89 -3.77 17.34
C ILE A 18 4.23 -4.46 17.08
N MET A 19 4.31 -5.30 16.04
CA MET A 19 5.49 -6.15 15.78
C MET A 19 6.60 -5.41 15.03
N HIS A 20 6.25 -4.46 14.16
CA HIS A 20 7.19 -3.73 13.32
C HIS A 20 6.87 -2.21 13.30
N PRO A 21 7.01 -1.51 14.43
CA PRO A 21 6.59 -0.10 14.56
C PRO A 21 7.24 0.83 13.53
N ASP A 22 8.55 0.68 13.28
CA ASP A 22 9.28 1.53 12.32
C ASP A 22 8.78 1.35 10.89
N MET A 23 8.51 0.09 10.50
CA MET A 23 7.96 -0.24 9.18
C MET A 23 6.52 0.26 9.04
N TYR A 24 5.75 0.17 10.12
CA TYR A 24 4.40 0.71 10.16
C TYR A 24 4.40 2.23 9.96
N ILE A 25 5.23 2.96 10.71
CA ILE A 25 5.33 4.43 10.60
C ILE A 25 5.77 4.83 9.19
N THR A 26 6.85 4.23 8.69
CA THR A 26 7.36 4.51 7.33
C THR A 26 6.31 4.21 6.26
N GLY A 27 5.58 3.09 6.39
CA GLY A 27 4.50 2.74 5.46
C GLY A 27 3.32 3.72 5.51
N ARG A 28 2.97 4.23 6.71
CA ARG A 28 1.93 5.26 6.87
C ARG A 28 2.34 6.57 6.20
N GLU A 29 3.59 6.99 6.37
CA GLU A 29 4.14 8.17 5.71
C GLU A 29 4.13 8.03 4.19
N ALA A 30 4.51 6.86 3.66
CA ALA A 30 4.47 6.58 2.23
C ALA A 30 3.05 6.69 1.65
N LEU A 31 2.04 6.17 2.35
CA LEU A 31 0.62 6.31 1.93
C LEU A 31 0.19 7.78 1.87
N VAL A 32 0.61 8.60 2.85
CA VAL A 32 0.31 10.04 2.87
C VAL A 32 0.97 10.76 1.69
N GLN A 33 2.25 10.48 1.42
CA GLN A 33 2.96 11.10 0.30
C GLN A 33 2.37 10.68 -1.05
N LEU A 34 1.98 9.41 -1.19
CA LEU A 34 1.31 8.92 -2.39
C LEU A 34 -0.05 9.61 -2.60
N GLY A 35 -0.80 9.86 -1.52
CA GLY A 35 -2.06 10.62 -1.60
C GLY A 35 -1.86 12.08 -2.01
N LYS A 36 -0.79 12.73 -1.54
CA LYS A 36 -0.44 14.10 -1.97
C LYS A 36 -0.11 14.14 -3.46
N TRP A 37 0.78 13.25 -3.89
CA TRP A 37 1.14 13.11 -5.30
C TRP A 37 -0.10 12.86 -6.17
N ALA A 38 -0.98 11.94 -5.77
CA ALA A 38 -2.19 11.63 -6.53
C ALA A 38 -3.14 12.84 -6.64
N ALA A 39 -3.22 13.66 -5.59
CA ALA A 39 -4.00 14.90 -5.64
C ALA A 39 -3.39 15.95 -6.56
N GLU A 40 -2.06 16.06 -6.60
CA GLU A 40 -1.32 16.96 -7.48
C GLU A 40 -1.47 16.58 -8.96
N GLU A 41 -1.41 15.28 -9.28
CA GLU A 41 -1.57 14.76 -10.65
C GLU A 41 -3.04 14.61 -11.08
N GLY A 42 -3.99 14.82 -10.18
CA GLY A 42 -5.42 14.65 -10.49
C GLY A 42 -5.87 13.19 -10.61
N GLU A 43 -5.12 12.25 -10.04
CA GLU A 43 -5.36 10.80 -10.06
C GLU A 43 -6.50 10.41 -9.10
N THR A 44 -7.74 10.65 -9.51
CA THR A 44 -8.95 10.41 -8.70
C THR A 44 -9.11 8.94 -8.30
N ASP A 45 -8.71 8.02 -9.17
CA ASP A 45 -8.84 6.59 -8.91
C ASP A 45 -7.86 6.15 -7.81
N MET A 46 -6.62 6.64 -7.85
CA MET A 46 -5.64 6.42 -6.79
C MET A 46 -6.15 6.96 -5.44
N LEU A 47 -6.71 8.17 -5.42
CA LEU A 47 -7.29 8.75 -4.20
C LEU A 47 -8.44 7.91 -3.63
N ASN A 48 -9.30 7.36 -4.49
CA ASN A 48 -10.41 6.51 -4.06
C ASN A 48 -9.91 5.17 -3.53
N VAL A 49 -8.90 4.58 -4.16
CA VAL A 49 -8.25 3.35 -3.70
C VAL A 49 -7.57 3.57 -2.34
N LEU A 50 -6.87 4.70 -2.14
CA LEU A 50 -6.21 5.01 -0.87
C LEU A 50 -7.17 5.13 0.31
N LYS A 51 -8.42 5.59 0.09
CA LYS A 51 -9.44 5.68 1.15
C LYS A 51 -9.83 4.32 1.73
N ILE A 52 -9.83 3.29 0.88
CA ILE A 52 -10.22 1.93 1.27
C ILE A 52 -9.00 1.05 1.58
N TRP A 53 -7.78 1.59 1.49
CA TRP A 53 -6.55 0.81 1.63
C TRP A 53 -6.14 0.63 3.10
N PRO A 54 -6.36 -0.54 3.72
CA PRO A 54 -6.30 -0.62 5.18
C PRO A 54 -4.90 -0.90 5.73
N THR A 55 -3.94 -1.32 4.89
CA THR A 55 -2.64 -1.83 5.36
C THR A 55 -1.43 -1.16 4.72
N VAL A 56 -0.45 -0.92 5.58
CA VAL A 56 0.93 -0.57 5.20
C VAL A 56 1.71 -1.76 4.62
N PHE A 57 1.23 -2.98 4.84
CA PHE A 57 1.91 -4.21 4.43
C PHE A 57 2.03 -4.30 2.90
N SER A 58 0.98 -3.96 2.16
CA SER A 58 1.03 -3.98 0.69
C SER A 58 1.90 -2.86 0.11
N VAL A 59 2.03 -1.71 0.78
CA VAL A 59 3.02 -0.69 0.37
C VAL A 59 4.43 -1.19 0.63
N GLY A 60 4.67 -1.81 1.78
CA GLY A 60 5.93 -2.49 2.09
C GLY A 60 6.27 -3.55 1.06
N SER A 61 5.31 -4.39 0.67
CA SER A 61 5.47 -5.39 -0.39
C SER A 61 5.68 -4.77 -1.76
N ILE A 62 5.02 -3.66 -2.12
CA ILE A 62 5.25 -2.96 -3.40
C ILE A 62 6.65 -2.34 -3.42
N VAL A 63 7.08 -1.70 -2.33
CA VAL A 63 8.42 -1.09 -2.20
C VAL A 63 9.50 -2.17 -2.19
N ALA A 64 9.32 -3.24 -1.41
CA ALA A 64 10.22 -4.39 -1.38
C ALA A 64 10.28 -5.08 -2.75
N ASN A 65 9.14 -5.32 -3.41
CA ASN A 65 9.09 -5.89 -4.75
C ASN A 65 9.77 -4.99 -5.80
N ARG A 66 9.71 -3.65 -5.65
CA ARG A 66 10.42 -2.72 -6.53
C ARG A 66 11.93 -2.65 -6.24
N ALA A 67 12.32 -2.75 -4.97
CA ALA A 67 13.73 -2.71 -4.56
C ALA A 67 14.48 -4.02 -4.87
N SER A 68 13.78 -5.16 -4.82
CA SER A 68 14.35 -6.48 -5.12
C SER A 68 14.27 -6.81 -6.61
N ARG A 69 15.19 -6.22 -7.40
CA ARG A 69 15.25 -6.42 -8.87
C ARG A 69 15.35 -7.88 -9.32
N LEU A 70 15.89 -8.78 -8.49
CA LEU A 70 16.05 -10.20 -8.79
C LEU A 70 14.77 -11.04 -8.62
N HIS A 71 13.74 -10.50 -7.96
CA HIS A 71 12.49 -11.22 -7.64
C HIS A 71 11.27 -10.39 -8.04
N TRP A 72 11.35 -9.71 -9.19
CA TRP A 72 10.28 -8.84 -9.64
C TRP A 72 8.99 -9.66 -9.77
N ASP A 73 8.04 -9.43 -8.87
CA ASP A 73 6.74 -10.09 -8.95
C ASP A 73 5.99 -9.49 -10.15
N LEU A 74 6.00 -10.23 -11.26
CA LEU A 74 5.30 -9.87 -12.49
C LEU A 74 3.78 -9.84 -12.29
N ASN A 75 3.25 -10.53 -11.28
CA ASN A 75 1.83 -10.51 -10.94
C ASN A 75 1.44 -9.29 -10.08
N GLY A 76 2.41 -8.57 -9.53
CA GLY A 76 2.21 -7.35 -8.75
C GLY A 76 1.95 -6.10 -9.60
N ARG A 77 1.97 -6.20 -10.93
CA ARG A 77 1.53 -5.14 -11.85
C ARG A 77 0.08 -5.41 -12.24
N PRO A 78 -0.90 -4.78 -11.60
CA PRO A 78 -2.27 -4.94 -12.04
C PRO A 78 -2.44 -4.28 -13.42
N GLN A 79 -3.22 -4.92 -14.28
CA GLN A 79 -3.34 -4.63 -15.72
C GLN A 79 -3.79 -3.20 -16.06
N TRP A 80 -4.31 -2.46 -15.07
CA TRP A 80 -4.74 -1.06 -15.18
C TRP A 80 -3.59 -0.05 -15.04
N PHE A 81 -2.39 -0.48 -14.63
CA PHE A 81 -1.22 0.37 -14.47
C PHE A 81 -0.24 0.11 -15.63
N ASN A 82 -0.59 0.64 -16.81
CA ASN A 82 0.28 0.71 -17.99
C ASN A 82 0.99 2.05 -18.05
#